data_AF-A0A392UM31-F1
#
_entry.id   AF-A0A392UM31-F1
#
_cell.length_a   1.000
_cell.length_b   1.000
_cell.length_c   1.000
_cell.angle_alpha   90.00
_cell.angle_beta   90.00
_cell.angle_gamma   90.00
#
_symmetry.space_group_name_H-M   'P 1'
#
loop_
_entity.id
_entity.type
_entity.pdbx_description
1 polymer ?
#
loop_
_entity_poly.entity_id
_entity_poly.type
_entity_poly.pdbx_seq_one_letter_code
_entity_poly.pdbx_strand_id
1 'polypeptide(L)' 'MGLKEKVFKPKNLLQAKYEEHFFCKGFLVISEADDEEVILNFLEQFKQGTGFNVPRSMVPPAPNVDLYKP' A
#
# COMPACT_ATOMS: atom_id res chain seq x y z
N MET A 1 -0.41 -44.59 9.85
CA MET A 1 0.74 -43.67 10.00
C MET A 1 0.21 -42.25 10.06
N GLY A 2 0.32 -41.59 11.21
CA GLY A 2 -0.21 -40.23 11.41
C GLY A 2 0.76 -39.19 10.90
N LEU A 3 0.41 -38.51 9.81
CA LEU A 3 1.12 -37.32 9.36
C LEU A 3 0.85 -36.20 10.37
N LYS A 4 1.75 -36.01 11.33
CA LYS A 4 1.82 -34.77 12.09
C LYS A 4 2.48 -33.72 11.21
N GLU A 5 1.71 -33.14 10.30
CA GLU A 5 2.10 -31.89 9.65
C GLU A 5 2.26 -30.84 10.75
N LYS A 6 3.51 -30.54 11.11
CA LYS A 6 3.81 -29.35 11.90
C LYS A 6 3.39 -28.17 11.05
N VAL A 7 2.21 -27.62 11.32
CA VAL A 7 1.73 -26.37 10.73
C VAL A 7 2.77 -25.30 11.04
N PHE A 8 3.64 -25.05 10.07
CA PHE A 8 4.67 -24.03 10.17
C PHE A 8 3.98 -22.70 9.92
N LYS A 9 3.58 -22.03 11.01
CA LYS A 9 3.05 -20.67 10.92
C LYS A 9 4.13 -19.82 10.23
N PRO A 10 3.82 -19.11 9.13
CA PRO A 10 4.80 -18.23 8.50
C PRO A 10 5.29 -17.24 9.57
N LYS A 11 6.60 -17.20 9.82
CA LYS A 11 7.23 -16.33 10.83
C LYS A 11 6.94 -14.85 10.57
N ASN A 12 6.70 -14.49 9.32
CA ASN A 12 6.20 -13.19 8.93
C ASN A 12 4.76 -13.38 8.50
N LEU A 13 3.83 -13.17 9.44
CA LEU A 13 2.44 -12.92 9.12
C LEU A 13 2.48 -11.77 8.13
N LEU A 14 2.21 -12.05 6.86
CA LEU A 14 2.25 -11.15 5.71
C LEU A 14 2.26 -9.70 6.19
N GLN A 15 3.44 -9.08 6.29
CA GLN A 15 3.51 -7.64 6.15
C GLN A 15 2.96 -7.46 4.75
N ALA A 16 1.64 -7.33 4.63
CA ALA A 16 0.99 -6.80 3.45
C ALA A 16 1.73 -5.49 3.29
N LYS A 17 2.69 -5.49 2.37
CA LYS A 17 3.58 -4.36 2.19
C LYS A 17 2.61 -3.29 1.73
N TYR A 18 2.20 -2.42 2.63
CA TYR A 18 1.28 -1.32 2.36
C TYR A 18 1.77 -0.55 1.12
N GLU A 19 3.10 -0.50 0.93
CA GLU A 19 3.80 -0.04 -0.27
C GLU A 19 3.26 -0.68 -1.55
N GLU A 20 3.05 -2.00 -1.63
CA GLU A 20 2.48 -2.66 -2.81
C GLU A 20 1.06 -2.19 -3.15
N HIS A 21 0.31 -1.62 -2.19
CA HIS A 21 -1.00 -1.03 -2.46
C HIS A 21 -0.93 0.41 -2.98
N PHE A 22 0.13 1.15 -2.65
CA PHE A 22 0.40 2.48 -3.21
C PHE A 22 1.07 2.40 -4.59
N PHE A 23 1.64 1.25 -4.95
CA PHE A 23 2.33 1.03 -6.22
C PHE A 23 1.67 -0.08 -7.05
N CYS A 24 0.93 0.30 -8.09
CA CYS A 24 0.41 -0.66 -9.06
C CYS A 24 1.38 -0.79 -10.23
N LYS A 25 2.00 -1.97 -10.39
CA LYS A 25 2.98 -2.26 -11.47
C LYS A 25 4.14 -1.25 -11.54
N GLY A 26 4.55 -0.72 -10.40
CA GLY A 26 5.62 0.29 -10.30
C GLY A 26 5.14 1.74 -10.50
N PHE A 27 3.84 1.97 -10.72
CA PHE A 27 3.25 3.30 -10.79
C PHE A 27 2.56 3.66 -9.49
N LEU A 28 2.75 4.90 -9.06
CA LEU A 28 2.06 5.50 -7.92
C LEU A 28 0.56 5.56 -8.22
N VAL A 29 -0.23 4.95 -7.35
CA VAL A 29 -1.70 5.02 -7.40
C VAL A 29 -2.19 6.35 -6.85
N ILE A 30 -1.50 6.87 -5.84
CA ILE A 30 -1.75 8.19 -5.24
C ILE A 30 -0.44 8.77 -4.70
N SER A 31 -0.33 10.08 -4.69
CA SER A 31 0.84 10.81 -4.19
C SER A 31 0.43 12.14 -3.57
N GLU A 32 1.40 12.87 -2.98
CA GLU A 32 1.20 14.25 -2.53
C GLU A 32 0.83 15.22 -3.67
N ALA A 33 0.99 14.85 -4.95
CA ALA A 33 0.55 15.68 -6.06
C ALA A 33 -0.99 15.73 -6.23
N ASP A 34 -1.71 14.79 -5.61
CA ASP A 34 -3.16 14.71 -5.65
C ASP A 34 -3.81 15.64 -4.61
N ASP A 35 -5.04 16.07 -4.85
CA ASP A 35 -5.77 16.92 -3.91
C ASP A 35 -5.99 16.21 -2.56
N GLU A 36 -5.91 16.95 -1.45
CA GLU A 36 -6.03 16.38 -0.10
C GLU A 36 -7.34 15.60 0.10
N GLU A 37 -8.45 16.03 -0.50
CA GLU A 37 -9.73 15.31 -0.44
C GLU A 37 -9.64 13.93 -1.10
N VAL A 38 -8.92 13.82 -2.22
CA VAL A 38 -8.69 12.56 -2.93
C VAL A 38 -7.81 11.64 -2.10
N ILE A 39 -6.75 12.19 -1.48
CA ILE A 39 -5.86 11.45 -0.60
C ILE A 39 -6.59 10.89 0.62
N LEU A 40 -7.39 11.71 1.30
CA LEU A 40 -8.16 11.27 2.46
C LEU A 40 -9.21 10.22 2.10
N ASN A 41 -9.93 10.40 1.00
CA ASN A 41 -10.91 9.43 0.53
C ASN A 41 -10.26 8.09 0.17
N PHE A 42 -9.09 8.09 -0.49
CA PHE A 42 -8.33 6.87 -0.77
C PHE A 42 -7.91 6.15 0.51
N LEU A 43 -7.37 6.87 1.49
CA LEU A 43 -6.94 6.28 2.77
C LEU A 43 -8.12 5.69 3.55
N GLU A 44 -9.29 6.33 3.49
CA GLU A 44 -10.51 5.80 4.10
C GLU A 44 -10.97 4.51 3.41
N GLN A 45 -11.04 4.51 2.07
CA GLN A 45 -11.36 3.30 1.31
C GLN A 45 -10.34 2.18 1.53
N PHE A 46 -9.06 2.52 1.60
CA PHE A 46 -7.98 1.60 1.90
C PHE A 46 -8.16 0.96 3.29
N LYS A 47 -8.53 1.77 4.29
CA LYS A 47 -8.81 1.29 5.65
C LYS A 47 -10.01 0.35 5.67
N GLN A 48 -11.07 0.64 4.91
CA GLN A 48 -12.26 -0.21 4.83
C GLN A 48 -11.97 -1.54 4.11
N GLY A 49 -11.23 -1.52 3.00
CA GLY A 49 -10.94 -2.72 2.21
C GLY A 49 -9.90 -3.64 2.83
N THR A 50 -8.86 -3.06 3.44
CA THR A 50 -7.69 -3.80 3.93
C THR A 50 -7.66 -3.95 5.46
N GLY A 51 -8.46 -3.17 6.19
CA GLY A 51 -8.48 -3.15 7.66
C GLY A 51 -7.27 -2.43 8.29
N PHE A 52 -6.33 -1.94 7.48
CA PHE A 52 -5.13 -1.25 7.94
C PHE A 52 -5.32 0.26 7.95
N ASN A 53 -4.96 0.91 9.06
CA ASN A 53 -4.98 2.37 9.16
C ASN A 53 -3.62 2.93 8.74
N VAL A 54 -3.56 3.57 7.57
CA VAL A 54 -2.33 4.20 7.06
C VAL A 54 -2.39 5.71 7.30
N PRO A 55 -1.40 6.30 7.98
CA PRO A 55 -1.36 7.75 8.17
C PRO A 55 -1.02 8.48 6.87
N ARG A 56 -1.50 9.73 6.75
CA ARG A 56 -1.20 10.63 5.61
C ARG A 56 0.29 10.80 5.34
N SER A 57 1.13 10.70 6.38
CA SER A 57 2.59 10.78 6.26
C SER A 57 3.24 9.62 5.52
N MET A 58 2.51 8.51 5.32
CA MET A 58 2.97 7.37 4.52
C MET A 58 2.64 7.51 3.04
N VAL A 59 1.83 8.50 2.67
CA VAL A 59 1.52 8.78 1.27
C VAL A 59 2.82 9.27 0.61
N PRO A 60 3.23 8.65 -0.50
CA PRO A 60 4.48 8.98 -1.16
C PRO A 60 4.46 10.42 -1.69
N PRO A 61 5.62 11.10 -1.71
CA PRO A 61 5.73 12.44 -2.23
C PRO A 61 5.40 12.51 -3.71
N ALA A 62 5.08 13.72 -4.19
CA ALA A 62 4.85 13.97 -5.60
C ALA A 62 6.05 13.49 -6.44
N PRO A 63 5.84 12.71 -7.51
CA PRO A 63 6.93 12.29 -8.38
C PRO A 63 7.61 13.52 -9.00
N ASN A 64 8.92 13.66 -8.77
CA ASN A 64 9.73 14.79 -9.25
C ASN A 64 10.19 14.60 -10.71
N VAL A 65 9.99 13.42 -11.28
CA VAL A 65 10.35 13.14 -12.67
C VAL A 65 9.12 13.39 -13.53
N ASP A 66 9.17 14.47 -14.32
CA ASP A 66 8.23 14.71 -15.40
C ASP A 66 8.52 13.69 -16.52
N LEU A 67 7.73 12.61 -16.57
CA LEU A 67 7.87 11.53 -17.55
C LEU A 67 7.59 11.97 -18.98
N TYR A 68 7.07 13.19 -19.18
CA TYR A 68 6.74 13.77 -20.48
C TYR A 68 7.69 14.90 -20.90
N LYS A 69 8.70 15.21 -20.08
CA LYS A 69 9.83 16.03 -20.52
C LYS A 69 10.86 15.16 -21.25
N PRO A 70 11.19 15.49 -22.51
CA PRO A 70 12.24 14.79 -23.26
C PRO A 70 13.64 14.99 -22.66
#